data_AF-A0AAV0Y1U2-F1
#
_entry.id   AF-A0AAV0Y1U2-F1
#
_cell.length_a   1.000
_cell.length_b   1.000
_cell.length_c   1.000
_cell.angle_alpha   90.00
_cell.angle_beta   90.00
_cell.angle_gamma   90.00
#
_symmetry.space_group_name_H-M   'P 1'
#
loop_
_entity.id
_entity.type
_entity.pdbx_description
1 polymer ?
#
loop_
_entity_poly.entity_id
_entity_poly.type
_entity_poly.pdbx_seq_one_letter_code
_entity_poly.pdbx_strand_id
1 'polypeptide(L)'
;MEFEFIKLKNLADVNKDQTIDIIGIIKHIGKVQTSTTAKGAILKIKEIVIIDDTKSKISLILWDTPQIDNFEGTVNDSIILKNVQVFDYYGVKNLSHPSITLINSNIEEAKR
;
A
#
# COMPACT_ATOMS: atom_id res chain seq x y z
N MET A 1 20.20 -2.18 -3.72
CA MET A 1 18.90 -1.54 -4.01
C MET A 1 18.72 -0.45 -2.99
N GLU A 2 18.65 0.80 -3.42
CA GLU A 2 18.52 1.96 -2.52
C GLU A 2 17.04 2.30 -2.37
N PHE A 3 16.62 2.77 -1.19
CA PHE A 3 15.24 3.14 -0.88
C PHE A 3 15.20 4.58 -0.38
N GLU A 4 14.26 5.36 -0.92
CA GLU A 4 14.04 6.75 -0.50
C GLU A 4 12.70 6.87 0.24
N PHE A 5 12.70 6.42 1.50
CA PHE A 5 11.46 6.35 2.28
C PHE A 5 10.93 7.72 2.64
N ILE A 6 9.65 7.94 2.38
CA ILE A 6 8.90 9.06 2.96
C ILE A 6 8.05 8.59 4.13
N LYS A 7 7.90 9.45 5.14
CA LYS A 7 7.00 9.19 6.28
C LYS A 7 5.56 9.43 5.86
N LEU A 8 4.64 8.58 6.32
CA LEU A 8 3.23 8.63 5.94
C LEU A 8 2.56 9.95 6.37
N LYS A 9 3.01 10.58 7.46
CA LYS A 9 2.53 11.91 7.87
C LYS A 9 2.76 13.00 6.82
N ASN A 10 3.75 12.83 5.93
CA ASN A 10 4.09 13.78 4.87
C ASN A 10 3.37 13.47 3.55
N LEU A 11 2.49 12.46 3.50
CA LEU A 11 1.78 12.08 2.27
C LEU A 11 0.85 13.17 1.75
N ALA A 12 0.37 14.07 2.63
CA ALA A 12 -0.48 15.18 2.24
C ALA A 12 0.19 16.07 1.18
N ASP A 13 1.52 16.23 1.25
CA ASP A 13 2.32 17.07 0.35
C ASP A 13 2.75 16.34 -0.93
N VAL A 14 2.47 15.03 -1.04
CA VAL A 14 2.84 14.22 -2.21
C VAL A 14 1.79 14.39 -3.30
N ASN A 15 2.26 14.74 -4.50
CA ASN A 15 1.39 14.94 -5.64
C ASN A 15 0.72 13.62 -6.07
N LYS A 16 -0.49 13.74 -6.61
CA LYS A 16 -1.15 12.63 -7.30
C LYS A 16 -0.24 12.09 -8.41
N ASP A 17 -0.28 10.79 -8.63
CA ASP A 17 0.45 10.03 -9.65
C ASP A 17 1.97 9.95 -9.42
N GLN A 18 2.48 10.58 -8.36
CA GLN A 18 3.87 10.43 -7.93
C GLN A 18 4.11 9.03 -7.35
N THR A 19 5.29 8.48 -7.64
CA THR A 19 5.77 7.24 -7.03
C THR A 19 6.67 7.53 -5.85
N ILE A 20 6.50 6.75 -4.79
CA ILE A 20 7.24 6.90 -3.53
C ILE A 20 7.70 5.53 -3.03
N ASP A 21 8.67 5.53 -2.12
CA ASP A 21 9.01 4.35 -1.33
C ASP A 21 8.47 4.53 0.08
N ILE A 22 7.86 3.48 0.64
CA ILE A 22 7.38 3.48 2.03
C ILE A 22 7.80 2.21 2.77
N ILE A 23 7.88 2.33 4.09
CA ILE A 23 8.04 1.22 5.02
C ILE A 23 7.03 1.37 6.14
N GLY A 24 6.46 0.25 6.58
CA GLY A 24 5.50 0.26 7.67
C GLY A 24 5.12 -1.13 8.12
N ILE A 25 4.09 -1.19 8.97
CA ILE A 25 3.54 -2.41 9.54
C ILE A 25 2.11 -2.60 9.01
N ILE A 26 1.80 -3.81 8.56
CA ILE A 26 0.45 -4.19 8.15
C ILE A 26 -0.46 -4.18 9.39
N LYS A 27 -1.54 -3.39 9.36
CA LYS A 27 -2.56 -3.36 10.42
C LYS A 27 -3.83 -4.09 10.06
N HIS A 28 -4.16 -4.15 8.78
CA HIS A 28 -5.36 -4.83 8.31
C HIS A 28 -5.16 -5.37 6.91
N ILE A 29 -5.74 -6.53 6.64
CA ILE A 29 -5.83 -7.14 5.32
C ILE A 29 -7.31 -7.39 5.07
N GLY A 30 -7.87 -6.67 4.11
CA GLY A 30 -9.26 -6.78 3.73
C GLY A 30 -9.55 -8.06 2.94
N LYS A 31 -10.83 -8.44 2.90
CA LYS A 31 -11.31 -9.49 2.01
C LYS A 31 -11.25 -9.01 0.55
N VAL A 32 -11.16 -9.95 -0.38
CA VAL A 32 -11.31 -9.66 -1.81
C VAL A 32 -12.75 -9.20 -2.06
N GLN A 33 -12.89 -8.03 -2.67
CA GLN A 33 -14.15 -7.46 -3.11
C GLN A 33 -14.18 -7.40 -4.63
N THR A 34 -15.35 -7.24 -5.22
CA THR A 34 -15.52 -7.00 -6.65
C THR A 34 -16.13 -5.63 -6.88
N SER A 35 -15.66 -4.94 -7.91
CA SER A 35 -16.20 -3.66 -8.37
C SER A 35 -16.44 -3.71 -9.86
N THR A 36 -17.51 -3.08 -10.33
CA THR A 36 -17.83 -3.01 -11.76
C THR A 36 -17.37 -1.67 -12.30
N THR A 37 -16.52 -1.69 -13.32
CA THR A 37 -16.09 -0.47 -14.02
C THR A 37 -17.24 0.15 -14.80
N ALA A 38 -17.09 1.42 -15.19
CA ALA A 38 -18.05 2.10 -16.06
C ALA A 38 -18.28 1.37 -17.41
N LYS A 39 -17.32 0.54 -17.84
CA LYS A 39 -17.41 -0.27 -19.07
C LYS A 39 -18.02 -1.66 -18.85
N GLY A 40 -18.48 -1.97 -17.64
CA GLY A 40 -19.10 -3.25 -17.28
C GLY A 40 -18.13 -4.37 -16.93
N ALA A 41 -16.81 -4.14 -16.99
CA ALA A 41 -15.82 -5.14 -16.54
C ALA A 41 -15.82 -5.26 -15.01
N ILE A 42 -15.77 -6.49 -14.50
CA ILE A 42 -15.66 -6.79 -13.07
C ILE A 42 -14.18 -6.81 -12.71
N LEU A 43 -13.78 -5.99 -11.74
CA LEU A 43 -12.43 -5.95 -11.18
C LEU A 43 -12.44 -6.50 -9.75
N LYS A 44 -11.41 -7.27 -9.41
CA LYS A 44 -11.15 -7.60 -8.01
C LYS A 44 -10.42 -6.45 -7.31
N ILE A 45 -10.73 -6.24 -6.04
CA ILE A 45 -10.09 -5.24 -5.19
C ILE A 45 -9.72 -5.89 -3.86
N LYS A 46 -8.51 -5.60 -3.36
CA LYS A 46 -8.12 -5.89 -1.98
C LYS A 46 -7.45 -4.68 -1.35
N GLU A 47 -7.90 -4.33 -0.16
CA GLU A 47 -7.33 -3.25 0.65
C GLU A 47 -6.38 -3.82 1.71
N ILE A 48 -5.21 -3.22 1.85
CA ILE A 48 -4.25 -3.50 2.92
C ILE A 48 -3.94 -2.18 3.62
N VAL A 49 -4.18 -2.11 4.93
CA VAL A 49 -3.90 -0.91 5.72
C VAL A 49 -2.53 -1.03 6.35
N ILE A 50 -1.70 0.00 6.15
CA ILE A 50 -0.32 0.08 6.61
C ILE A 50 -0.20 1.29 7.54
N ILE A 51 0.56 1.15 8.62
CA ILE A 51 0.96 2.27 9.48
C ILE A 51 2.48 2.38 9.56
N ASP A 52 2.99 3.57 9.81
CA ASP A 52 4.40 3.79 10.12
C ASP A 52 4.62 4.15 11.60
N ASP A 53 5.85 4.49 11.95
CA ASP A 53 6.27 4.98 13.26
C ASP A 53 5.56 6.28 13.68
N THR A 54 5.15 7.10 12.72
CA THR A 54 4.38 8.34 12.96
C THR A 54 2.93 8.09 13.37
N LYS A 55 2.49 6.82 13.38
CA LYS A 55 1.10 6.38 13.64
C LYS A 55 0.09 6.86 12.59
N SER A 56 0.59 7.41 11.49
CA SER A 56 -0.23 7.71 10.32
C SER A 56 -0.56 6.41 9.61
N LYS A 57 -1.75 6.35 8.98
CA LYS A 57 -2.23 5.18 8.26
C LYS A 57 -2.42 5.50 6.79
N ILE A 58 -2.18 4.50 5.94
CA ILE A 58 -2.46 4.58 4.51
C ILE A 58 -2.99 3.24 4.02
N SER A 59 -3.87 3.28 3.02
CA SER A 59 -4.39 2.07 2.38
C SER A 59 -3.66 1.81 1.06
N LEU A 60 -3.09 0.62 0.93
CA LEU A 60 -2.66 0.04 -0.33
C LEU A 60 -3.84 -0.68 -0.95
N ILE A 61 -4.28 -0.22 -2.13
CA ILE A 61 -5.36 -0.82 -2.89
C ILE A 61 -4.76 -1.61 -4.06
N LEU A 62 -4.94 -2.93 -4.01
CA LEU A 62 -4.60 -3.84 -5.09
C LEU A 62 -5.79 -3.96 -6.05
N TRP A 63 -5.55 -3.79 -7.34
CA TRP A 63 -6.58 -3.77 -8.39
C TRP A 63 -6.33 -4.84 -9.43
N ASP A 64 -7.19 -5.85 -9.48
CA ASP A 64 -7.18 -6.93 -10.48
C ASP A 64 -5.79 -7.52 -10.77
N THR A 65 -4.93 -7.58 -9.76
CA THR A 65 -3.58 -8.13 -9.87
C THR A 65 -3.48 -9.53 -9.27
N PRO A 66 -2.55 -10.40 -9.72
CA PRO A 66 -2.36 -11.72 -9.13
C PRO A 66 -2.06 -11.70 -7.62
N GLN A 67 -1.52 -10.58 -7.10
CA GLN A 67 -1.25 -10.39 -5.68
C GLN A 67 -2.53 -10.30 -4.84
N ILE A 68 -3.70 -10.04 -5.43
CA ILE A 68 -4.97 -10.04 -4.70
C ILE A 68 -5.24 -11.41 -4.09
N ASP A 69 -5.05 -12.47 -4.86
CA ASP A 69 -5.33 -13.84 -4.40
C ASP A 69 -4.11 -14.42 -3.64
N ASN A 70 -2.89 -13.94 -3.94
CA ASN A 70 -1.63 -14.47 -3.40
C ASN A 70 -0.87 -13.49 -2.48
N PHE A 71 -1.56 -12.61 -1.75
CA PHE A 71 -0.88 -11.72 -0.80
C PHE A 71 -0.36 -12.53 0.39
N GLU A 72 0.96 -12.63 0.53
CA GLU A 72 1.62 -13.48 1.54
C GLU A 72 1.86 -12.80 2.89
N GLY A 73 1.52 -11.51 3.03
CA GLY A 73 1.70 -10.79 4.29
C GLY A 73 0.64 -11.11 5.33
N THR A 74 1.02 -10.97 6.60
CA THR A 74 0.13 -11.12 7.76
C THR A 74 0.06 -9.82 8.56
N VAL A 75 -0.98 -9.72 9.41
CA VAL A 75 -1.12 -8.55 10.30
C VAL A 75 0.07 -8.52 11.26
N ASN A 76 0.67 -7.34 11.40
CA ASN A 76 1.90 -7.03 12.13
C ASN A 76 3.22 -7.38 11.43
N ASP A 77 3.20 -7.91 10.21
CA ASP A 77 4.42 -7.99 9.41
C ASP A 77 4.90 -6.60 8.99
N SER A 78 6.22 -6.48 8.84
CA SER A 78 6.82 -5.31 8.22
C SER A 78 6.71 -5.44 6.70
N ILE A 79 6.31 -4.35 6.06
CA ILE A 79 6.16 -4.26 4.62
C ILE A 79 6.95 -3.06 4.10
N ILE A 80 7.71 -3.29 3.03
CA ILE A 80 8.37 -2.28 2.23
C ILE A 80 7.71 -2.27 0.87
N LEU A 81 7.29 -1.09 0.42
CA LEU A 81 6.78 -0.86 -0.92
C LEU A 81 7.73 0.08 -1.64
N LYS A 82 8.25 -0.35 -2.78
CA LYS A 82 9.08 0.47 -3.67
C LYS A 82 8.29 0.93 -4.89
N ASN A 83 8.47 2.18 -5.29
CA ASN A 83 7.81 2.80 -6.43
C ASN A 83 6.30 2.58 -6.39
N VAL A 84 5.69 2.79 -5.23
CA VAL A 84 4.24 2.70 -5.08
C VAL A 84 3.61 4.03 -5.48
N GLN A 85 2.55 3.97 -6.29
CA GLN A 85 1.92 5.17 -6.83
C GLN A 85 0.91 5.74 -5.85
N VAL A 86 0.99 7.05 -5.58
CA VAL A 86 -0.02 7.79 -4.83
C VAL A 86 -1.17 8.16 -5.76
N PHE A 87 -2.40 7.85 -5.35
CA PHE A 87 -3.60 8.30 -6.04
C PHE A 87 -4.62 8.86 -5.06
N ASP A 88 -5.49 9.73 -5.55
CA ASP A 88 -6.55 10.35 -4.77
C ASP A 88 -7.90 9.73 -5.12
N TYR A 89 -8.63 9.31 -4.09
CA TYR A 89 -10.00 8.83 -4.20
C TYR A 89 -10.89 9.65 -3.27
N TYR A 90 -11.75 10.50 -3.84
CA TYR A 90 -12.62 11.43 -3.11
C TYR A 90 -11.89 12.30 -2.06
N GLY A 91 -10.69 12.81 -2.42
CA GLY A 91 -9.89 13.67 -1.52
C GLY A 91 -9.10 12.90 -0.46
N VAL A 92 -9.11 11.57 -0.49
CA VAL A 92 -8.29 10.71 0.37
C VAL A 92 -7.19 10.08 -0.47
N LYS A 93 -5.93 10.31 -0.06
CA LYS A 93 -4.76 9.68 -0.66
C LYS A 93 -4.71 8.20 -0.31
N ASN A 94 -4.40 7.40 -1.31
CA ASN A 94 -4.24 5.95 -1.24
C ASN A 94 -3.02 5.55 -2.08
N LEU A 95 -2.59 4.31 -1.92
CA LEU A 95 -1.46 3.73 -2.64
C LEU A 95 -1.92 2.64 -3.59
N SER A 96 -1.32 2.55 -4.77
CA SER A 96 -1.57 1.46 -5.71
C SER A 96 -0.29 1.01 -6.39
N HIS A 97 -0.32 -0.23 -6.91
CA HIS A 97 0.68 -0.73 -7.87
C HIS A 97 2.16 -0.54 -7.45
N PRO A 98 2.62 -1.11 -6.31
CA PRO A 98 4.03 -1.12 -6.00
C PRO A 98 4.79 -1.93 -7.07
N SER A 99 5.95 -1.43 -7.50
CA SER A 99 6.83 -2.20 -8.38
C SER A 99 7.52 -3.33 -7.64
N ILE A 100 7.82 -3.11 -6.35
CA ILE A 100 8.43 -4.10 -5.47
C ILE A 100 7.69 -4.09 -4.14
N THR A 101 7.33 -5.28 -3.68
CA THR A 101 6.79 -5.52 -2.35
C THR A 101 7.72 -6.47 -1.64
N LEU A 102 8.32 -6.04 -0.53
CA LEU A 102 9.09 -6.91 0.36
C LEU A 102 8.33 -7.03 1.68
N ILE A 103 8.04 -8.26 2.07
CA ILE A 103 7.38 -8.56 3.33
C ILE A 103 8.36 -9.38 4.15
N ASN A 104 8.59 -8.95 5.39
CA ASN A 104 9.52 -9.62 6.28
C ASN A 104 9.07 -9.41 7.73
N SER A 105 9.11 -10.48 8.51
CA SER A 105 8.76 -10.46 9.92
C SER A 105 9.81 -9.78 10.81
N ASN A 106 11.01 -9.48 10.29
CA ASN A 106 12.16 -8.94 11.05
C ASN A 106 12.97 -7.87 10.27
N ILE A 107 12.34 -6.74 9.91
CA ILE A 107 13.08 -5.55 9.45
C ILE A 107 13.13 -4.54 10.59
N GLU A 108 14.32 -4.30 11.14
CA GLU A 108 14.53 -3.35 12.24
C GLU A 108 14.25 -1.90 11.83
N GLU A 109 14.44 -1.59 10.54
CA GLU A 109 14.13 -0.29 9.95
C GLU A 109 12.62 0.04 9.97
N ALA A 110 11.74 -0.97 10.02
CA ALA A 110 10.30 -0.75 10.18
C ALA A 110 9.92 -0.39 11.62
N LYS A 111 10.84 -0.59 12.58
CA LYS A 111 10.65 -0.31 14.02
C LYS A 111 11.23 1.06 14.43
N ARG A 112 11.85 1.81 13.52
CA ARG A 112 12.52 3.10 13.77
C ARG A 112 11.69 4.32 13.41
#